data_AF-A0A833LL56-F1
#
_entry.id   AF-A0A833LL56-F1
#
_cell.length_a   1.000
_cell.length_b   1.000
_cell.length_c   1.000
_cell.angle_alpha   90.00
_cell.angle_beta   90.00
_cell.angle_gamma   90.00
#
_symmetry.space_group_name_H-M   'P 1'
#
loop_
_entity.id
_entity.type
_entity.pdbx_description
1 polymer ?
#
loop_
_entity_poly.entity_id
_entity_poly.type
_entity_poly.pdbx_seq_one_letter_code
_entity_poly.pdbx_strand_id
1 'polypeptide(L)'
;MANTPKKAKDATEEAMSAIQEALKFRESELKAGPARANAPARRKAPETAAKSELGKSEPGKSEPVLPPARTPPLAGADDDDLFSDFGISAELRRAANDDRSSVGQLLQTMQPRTARTGYVVAAAGSLAWIALVGIFAAGLLPDLRTSANAGLALLTLAAVFMLPTAFFFVLAHMVNRSREMRAIAQTMAQVAMRLGEPESIAQDSIVTVGQAIRREVAAMGDGVERALARAAELETLVHNEVSALERAYNDNEVRIRTLLDELNRQHDNLVASAEQVRDSIKGVHLDLTSDIAGISDVVAAQVNRVASDITNTLAEKGQHITQALSETGDQMIASLGERGGDLLQRLEATSYETQTALAQASEQLSASLNFKTDHIPQEFETLAENLTQMMHLRLAGLTNDFAQRSNEIVEQMNERAEAVTTGYLETSSRLAETIAVRGDEVNNSIKATGESLIADLDLRGSDVVSRLEKSAAGITDSLATRSNSTIEAFNRNAEMIANSVSARSESMRDMLTTRLQSFEEMFTRGGAELAEKVSQDSALLGNLITKN
;
A
#
# COMPACT_ATOMS: atom_id res chain seq x y z
N MET A 1 -14.32 10.36 46.44
CA MET A 1 -13.56 9.20 45.89
C MET A 1 -14.06 8.93 44.48
N ALA A 2 -13.19 8.96 43.47
CA ALA A 2 -13.43 8.39 42.13
C ALA A 2 -12.08 8.43 41.39
N ASN A 3 -11.43 7.28 41.22
CA ASN A 3 -10.13 7.18 40.55
C ASN A 3 -10.29 6.25 39.34
N THR A 4 -10.24 6.82 38.13
CA THR A 4 -10.36 6.09 36.87
C THR A 4 -8.99 6.01 36.18
N PRO A 5 -8.38 4.83 36.04
CA PRO A 5 -7.05 4.72 35.45
C PRO A 5 -7.08 5.04 33.95
N LYS A 6 -6.07 5.77 33.47
CA LYS A 6 -5.83 5.92 32.03
C LYS A 6 -5.51 4.54 31.44
N LYS A 7 -6.22 4.12 30.40
CA LYS A 7 -5.75 3.03 29.53
C LYS A 7 -4.40 3.44 28.93
N ALA A 8 -3.46 2.50 28.86
CA ALA A 8 -2.26 2.69 28.06
C ALA A 8 -2.66 2.85 26.58
N LYS A 9 -1.94 3.71 25.85
CA LYS A 9 -1.93 3.68 24.38
C LYS A 9 -1.33 2.34 23.93
N ASP A 10 -1.84 1.78 22.85
CA ASP A 10 -1.31 0.54 22.28
C ASP A 10 -0.06 0.84 21.44
N ALA A 11 1.13 0.60 22.02
CA ALA A 11 2.40 0.82 21.34
C ALA A 11 2.56 -0.06 20.07
N THR A 12 1.76 -1.13 19.95
CA THR A 12 1.73 -2.00 18.76
C THR A 12 1.16 -1.27 17.54
N GLU A 13 0.16 -0.41 17.74
CA GLU A 13 -0.49 0.38 16.68
C GLU A 13 0.43 1.50 16.18
N GLU A 14 1.11 2.18 17.10
CA GLU A 14 2.10 3.24 16.82
C GLU A 14 3.32 2.67 16.07
N ALA A 15 3.78 1.46 16.43
CA ALA A 15 4.84 0.74 15.71
C ALA A 15 4.42 0.28 14.30
N MET A 16 3.19 -0.23 14.14
CA MET A 16 2.65 -0.62 12.83
C MET A 16 2.53 0.58 11.89
N SER A 17 2.09 1.74 12.40
CA SER A 17 2.04 2.99 11.63
C SER A 17 3.43 3.41 11.12
N ALA A 18 4.45 3.38 11.99
CA ALA A 18 5.82 3.75 11.62
C ALA A 18 6.41 2.82 10.53
N ILE A 19 6.13 1.53 10.59
CA ILE A 19 6.53 0.56 9.54
C ILE A 19 5.82 0.87 8.22
N GLN A 20 4.53 1.22 8.25
CA GLN A 20 3.74 1.52 7.06
C GLN A 20 4.15 2.85 6.39
N GLU A 21 4.62 3.83 7.16
CA GLU A 21 5.18 5.09 6.68
C GLU A 21 6.58 4.89 6.04
N ALA A 22 7.45 4.13 6.70
CA ALA A 22 8.77 3.77 6.16
C ALA A 22 8.67 2.99 4.83
N LEU A 23 7.64 2.16 4.66
CA LEU A 23 7.41 1.42 3.41
C LEU A 23 7.04 2.35 2.24
N LYS A 24 6.18 3.36 2.49
CA LYS A 24 5.79 4.36 1.47
C LYS A 24 7.00 5.18 1.00
N PHE A 25 7.88 5.58 1.90
CA PHE A 25 9.05 6.40 1.57
C PHE A 25 9.98 5.70 0.57
N ARG A 26 10.19 4.40 0.74
CA ARG A 26 10.98 3.55 -0.16
C ARG A 26 10.30 3.32 -1.51
N GLU A 27 8.96 3.34 -1.57
CA GLU A 27 8.23 3.25 -2.84
C GLU A 27 8.32 4.56 -3.67
N SER A 28 8.45 5.73 -3.01
CA SER A 28 8.72 6.99 -3.70
C SER A 28 10.12 7.07 -4.32
N GLU A 29 11.16 6.60 -3.64
CA GLU A 29 12.53 6.59 -4.20
C GLU A 29 12.62 5.67 -5.44
N LEU A 30 11.94 4.52 -5.43
CA LEU A 30 11.92 3.57 -6.55
C LEU A 30 11.19 4.07 -7.81
N LYS A 31 10.49 5.21 -7.75
CA LYS A 31 9.79 5.83 -8.90
C LYS A 31 10.58 6.94 -9.60
N ALA A 32 11.75 7.33 -9.08
CA ALA A 32 12.56 8.44 -9.62
C ALA A 32 13.66 7.99 -10.61
N GLY A 33 13.27 7.65 -11.84
CA GLY A 33 14.22 7.38 -12.95
C GLY A 33 14.85 8.66 -13.53
N PRO A 34 16.11 8.64 -14.01
CA PRO A 34 16.84 9.85 -14.42
C PRO A 34 16.48 10.35 -15.83
N ALA A 35 16.42 11.68 -16.02
CA ALA A 35 16.08 12.30 -17.30
C ALA A 35 16.98 13.49 -17.69
N ARG A 36 17.72 13.31 -18.80
CA ARG A 36 18.27 14.29 -19.76
C ARG A 36 18.98 15.57 -19.25
N ALA A 37 20.27 15.62 -19.58
CA ALA A 37 20.95 16.88 -19.88
C ALA A 37 20.51 17.46 -21.24
N ASN A 38 20.63 18.78 -21.42
CA ASN A 38 20.51 19.48 -22.70
C ASN A 38 21.50 20.67 -22.70
N ALA A 39 22.10 20.97 -23.85
CA ALA A 39 23.07 22.06 -24.01
C ALA A 39 22.67 22.98 -25.19
N PRO A 40 22.95 24.30 -25.12
CA PRO A 40 22.90 25.21 -26.26
C PRO A 40 24.30 25.48 -26.85
N ALA A 41 24.37 25.93 -28.11
CA ALA A 41 25.63 26.00 -28.87
C ALA A 41 25.90 27.33 -29.59
N ARG A 42 27.05 27.93 -29.24
CA ARG A 42 28.07 28.57 -30.11
C ARG A 42 27.76 29.85 -30.95
N ARG A 43 28.77 30.75 -30.93
CA ARG A 43 29.18 31.79 -31.91
C ARG A 43 28.39 33.12 -32.00
N LYS A 44 29.08 34.21 -31.67
CA LYS A 44 29.86 35.02 -32.65
C LYS A 44 30.90 35.92 -31.96
N ALA A 45 31.83 36.45 -32.76
CA ALA A 45 32.78 37.54 -32.48
C ALA A 45 32.86 38.37 -33.81
N PRO A 46 33.44 39.60 -33.89
CA PRO A 46 34.82 39.90 -33.48
C PRO A 46 35.09 41.33 -32.93
N GLU A 47 36.39 41.66 -32.78
CA GLU A 47 37.04 43.00 -32.86
C GLU A 47 36.72 44.14 -31.85
N THR A 48 37.71 44.39 -30.97
CA THR A 48 38.20 45.73 -30.61
C THR A 48 39.73 45.68 -30.44
N ALA A 49 40.44 46.82 -30.57
CA ALA A 49 41.90 46.85 -30.69
C ALA A 49 42.65 47.33 -29.42
N ALA A 50 43.96 47.04 -29.42
CA ALA A 50 45.13 47.78 -28.87
C ALA A 50 44.91 49.09 -28.04
N LYS A 51 45.73 49.43 -27.03
CA LYS A 51 47.05 48.90 -26.60
C LYS A 51 47.49 49.42 -25.20
N SER A 52 48.44 48.70 -24.57
CA SER A 52 49.42 49.16 -23.53
C SER A 52 48.87 49.70 -22.20
N GLU A 53 49.48 49.50 -21.02
CA GLU A 53 50.48 48.55 -20.44
C GLU A 53 50.43 48.74 -18.88
N LEU A 54 51.14 48.10 -17.94
CA LEU A 54 52.38 47.28 -17.82
C LEU A 54 52.25 46.46 -16.49
N GLY A 55 52.90 45.32 -16.22
CA GLY A 55 53.66 44.39 -17.06
C GLY A 55 54.52 43.39 -16.24
N LYS A 56 54.62 42.14 -16.73
CA LYS A 56 55.58 41.05 -16.40
C LYS A 56 55.42 40.25 -15.08
N SER A 57 56.08 39.09 -15.07
CA SER A 57 55.83 37.91 -14.24
C SER A 57 57.13 37.20 -13.80
N GLU A 58 56.95 36.17 -12.96
CA GLU A 58 57.75 34.92 -12.82
C GLU A 58 58.41 34.40 -14.12
N PRO A 59 59.44 33.49 -14.08
CA PRO A 59 59.56 32.35 -13.14
C PRO A 59 60.98 31.83 -12.74
N GLY A 60 61.02 30.76 -11.92
CA GLY A 60 62.19 29.86 -11.80
C GLY A 60 62.09 28.79 -10.68
N LYS A 61 62.14 27.49 -11.02
CA LYS A 61 62.15 26.36 -10.05
C LYS A 61 63.40 25.48 -10.21
N SER A 62 64.08 25.14 -9.12
CA SER A 62 64.75 23.84 -8.93
C SER A 62 65.34 23.66 -7.51
N GLU A 63 64.94 22.57 -6.84
CA GLU A 63 65.62 21.93 -5.69
C GLU A 63 66.70 20.92 -6.20
N PRO A 64 67.51 20.22 -5.36
CA PRO A 64 67.67 20.26 -3.90
C PRO A 64 69.17 20.28 -3.43
N VAL A 65 69.43 19.89 -2.17
CA VAL A 65 70.65 19.25 -1.57
C VAL A 65 71.28 19.99 -0.36
N LEU A 66 71.56 19.20 0.70
CA LEU A 66 72.37 19.45 1.90
C LEU A 66 73.34 18.25 2.06
N PRO A 67 74.38 18.26 2.93
CA PRO A 67 75.22 19.34 3.50
C PRO A 67 76.73 18.96 3.26
N PRO A 68 77.75 19.10 4.16
CA PRO A 68 78.01 19.97 5.33
C PRO A 68 79.42 20.62 5.44
N ALA A 69 79.50 21.70 6.26
CA ALA A 69 80.58 22.05 7.21
C ALA A 69 82.02 22.51 6.79
N ARG A 70 82.65 23.20 7.77
CA ARG A 70 84.09 23.51 8.03
C ARG A 70 84.67 24.88 7.62
N THR A 71 85.09 25.60 8.66
CA THR A 71 86.19 26.60 8.76
C THR A 71 87.57 25.89 8.85
N PRO A 72 88.75 26.58 8.94
CA PRO A 72 89.06 28.02 8.87
C PRO A 72 89.70 28.38 7.49
N PRO A 73 90.95 28.91 7.25
CA PRO A 73 92.14 29.19 8.09
C PRO A 73 92.37 30.70 8.38
N LEU A 74 93.60 31.11 8.73
CA LEU A 74 94.15 32.48 8.65
C LEU A 74 95.40 32.48 7.73
N ALA A 75 95.58 33.56 6.97
CA ALA A 75 96.84 34.13 6.48
C ALA A 75 96.50 35.50 5.82
N GLY A 76 97.31 36.55 5.84
CA GLY A 76 98.67 36.71 6.38
C GLY A 76 99.55 37.46 5.37
N ALA A 77 100.42 38.36 5.86
CA ALA A 77 101.41 39.16 5.10
C ALA A 77 100.87 40.25 4.15
N ASP A 78 101.54 41.39 3.93
CA ASP A 78 102.60 42.10 4.68
C ASP A 78 102.66 43.55 4.16
N ASP A 79 103.33 44.47 4.87
CA ASP A 79 104.05 45.62 4.30
C ASP A 79 105.08 46.13 5.34
N ASP A 80 106.35 46.13 4.97
CA ASP A 80 107.51 46.57 5.78
C ASP A 80 107.71 48.10 5.74
N ASP A 81 108.47 48.67 6.70
CA ASP A 81 109.78 49.28 6.38
C ASP A 81 110.63 49.63 7.64
N LEU A 82 111.95 49.83 7.44
CA LEU A 82 112.92 50.56 8.28
C LEU A 82 113.12 50.04 9.74
N PHE A 83 114.27 49.49 10.18
CA PHE A 83 115.66 49.68 9.73
C PHE A 83 116.59 48.52 10.16
N SER A 84 117.71 48.36 9.47
CA SER A 84 118.80 47.43 9.79
C SER A 84 120.03 48.11 10.41
N ASP A 85 120.76 47.44 11.32
CA ASP A 85 122.23 47.40 11.28
C ASP A 85 122.85 46.14 11.96
N PHE A 86 124.14 45.90 11.67
CA PHE A 86 124.99 44.71 11.84
C PHE A 86 125.11 44.01 13.23
N GLY A 87 125.49 42.72 13.22
CA GLY A 87 126.05 42.00 14.38
C GLY A 87 126.32 40.49 14.19
N ILE A 88 127.53 40.10 13.76
CA ILE A 88 127.91 38.71 13.37
C ILE A 88 128.08 37.74 14.57
N SER A 89 127.89 36.43 14.32
CA SER A 89 127.90 35.31 15.28
C SER A 89 129.24 34.55 15.44
N ALA A 90 129.46 33.94 16.63
CA ALA A 90 130.42 32.85 16.90
C ALA A 90 130.09 32.10 18.22
N GLU A 91 130.65 30.89 18.45
CA GLU A 91 130.27 29.96 19.53
C GLU A 91 131.22 29.95 20.76
N LEU A 92 130.76 29.44 21.93
CA LEU A 92 131.37 28.28 22.67
C LEU A 92 130.74 27.98 24.08
N ARG A 93 130.34 26.70 24.28
CA ARG A 93 130.35 25.88 25.54
C ARG A 93 129.59 26.30 26.84
N ARG A 94 128.30 25.92 26.91
CA ARG A 94 127.71 24.86 27.78
C ARG A 94 128.11 24.70 29.28
N ALA A 95 127.16 24.99 30.20
CA ALA A 95 126.76 24.22 31.41
C ALA A 95 125.67 25.01 32.22
N ALA A 96 124.76 24.46 33.03
CA ALA A 96 124.10 23.13 33.08
C ALA A 96 122.79 23.18 33.94
N ASN A 97 121.85 22.28 33.64
CA ASN A 97 120.75 21.69 34.46
C ASN A 97 120.35 22.28 35.85
N ASP A 98 119.06 22.65 36.04
CA ASP A 98 118.27 22.21 37.22
C ASP A 98 116.74 22.21 36.97
N ASP A 99 115.98 21.52 37.84
CA ASP A 99 114.57 21.12 37.68
C ASP A 99 113.53 22.00 38.43
N ARG A 100 112.30 22.08 37.91
CA ARG A 100 111.08 21.45 38.51
C ARG A 100 109.77 21.93 37.90
N SER A 101 108.97 20.97 37.40
CA SER A 101 107.55 21.16 37.08
C SER A 101 106.67 20.75 38.26
N SER A 102 105.52 21.42 38.48
CA SER A 102 104.57 20.95 39.51
C SER A 102 103.09 21.33 39.26
N VAL A 103 102.22 20.34 39.46
CA VAL A 103 100.81 20.39 39.91
C VAL A 103 99.75 21.15 39.06
N GLY A 104 100.01 22.33 38.52
CA GLY A 104 98.97 23.23 37.99
C GLY A 104 98.04 22.62 36.92
N GLN A 105 98.60 21.88 35.96
CA GLN A 105 97.83 21.28 34.85
C GLN A 105 97.08 19.99 35.22
N LEU A 106 97.30 19.43 36.42
CA LEU A 106 96.64 18.19 36.88
C LEU A 106 95.24 18.42 37.47
N LEU A 107 94.88 19.65 37.83
CA LEU A 107 93.57 19.98 38.40
C LEU A 107 92.46 20.18 37.36
N GLN A 108 92.80 20.39 36.08
CA GLN A 108 91.82 20.75 35.04
C GLN A 108 91.10 19.54 34.40
N THR A 109 91.46 18.31 34.77
CA THR A 109 90.98 17.07 34.12
C THR A 109 89.87 16.33 34.87
N MET A 110 89.47 16.78 36.07
CA MET A 110 88.49 16.06 36.92
C MET A 110 87.28 16.90 37.34
N GLN A 111 86.38 17.18 36.39
CA GLN A 111 84.96 17.37 36.69
C GLN A 111 84.11 16.37 35.89
N PRO A 112 83.29 15.52 36.53
CA PRO A 112 82.53 14.48 35.85
C PRO A 112 81.33 15.06 35.08
N ARG A 113 81.37 15.00 33.74
CA ARG A 113 80.19 15.28 32.91
C ARG A 113 79.08 14.26 33.18
N THR A 114 78.00 14.71 33.84
CA THR A 114 76.81 13.90 34.13
C THR A 114 76.04 13.57 32.84
N ALA A 115 76.32 12.39 32.29
CA ALA A 115 75.66 11.92 31.07
C ALA A 115 74.15 11.72 31.30
N ARG A 116 73.32 12.55 30.67
CA ARG A 116 71.83 12.52 30.75
C ARG A 116 71.19 11.22 30.25
N THR A 117 71.98 10.25 29.77
CA THR A 117 71.54 8.98 29.17
C THR A 117 70.61 8.17 30.07
N GLY A 118 70.79 8.23 31.41
CA GLY A 118 69.92 7.54 32.36
C GLY A 118 68.44 7.92 32.23
N TYR A 119 68.14 9.21 32.06
CA TYR A 119 66.77 9.69 31.88
C TYR A 119 66.21 9.41 30.48
N VAL A 120 67.07 9.37 29.45
CA VAL A 120 66.67 9.03 28.07
C VAL A 120 66.21 7.57 27.98
N VAL A 121 66.93 6.65 28.66
CA VAL A 121 66.54 5.24 28.74
C VAL A 121 65.23 5.06 29.51
N ALA A 122 65.03 5.79 30.62
CA ALA A 122 63.76 5.78 31.36
C ALA A 122 62.57 6.30 30.52
N ALA A 123 62.76 7.38 29.76
CA ALA A 123 61.75 7.90 28.85
C ALA A 123 61.36 6.83 27.79
N ALA A 124 62.34 6.22 27.12
CA ALA A 124 62.09 5.16 26.14
C ALA A 124 61.36 3.95 26.75
N GLY A 125 61.76 3.50 27.95
CA GLY A 125 61.08 2.42 28.69
C GLY A 125 59.64 2.77 29.06
N SER A 126 59.38 4.00 29.50
CA SER A 126 58.03 4.47 29.83
C SER A 126 57.10 4.49 28.61
N LEU A 127 57.58 4.93 27.44
CA LEU A 127 56.81 4.93 26.19
C LEU A 127 56.50 3.51 25.69
N ALA A 128 57.46 2.59 25.79
CA ALA A 128 57.23 1.19 25.44
C ALA A 128 56.18 0.53 26.35
N TRP A 129 56.20 0.83 27.66
CA TRP A 129 55.21 0.34 28.61
C TRP A 129 53.81 0.91 28.34
N ILE A 130 53.72 2.23 28.12
CA ILE A 130 52.50 2.97 27.74
C ILE A 130 51.85 2.35 26.49
N ALA A 131 52.65 2.04 25.46
CA ALA A 131 52.16 1.42 24.24
C ALA A 131 51.63 -0.01 24.48
N LEU A 132 52.36 -0.84 25.23
CA LEU A 132 51.98 -2.23 25.51
C LEU A 132 50.68 -2.31 26.34
N VAL A 133 50.58 -1.52 27.42
CA VAL A 133 49.36 -1.45 28.23
C VAL A 133 48.20 -0.83 27.44
N GLY A 134 48.46 0.17 26.59
CA GLY A 134 47.44 0.76 25.72
C GLY A 134 46.83 -0.22 24.71
N ILE A 135 47.66 -1.07 24.09
CA ILE A 135 47.20 -2.14 23.18
C ILE A 135 46.37 -3.18 23.94
N PHE A 136 46.81 -3.60 25.12
CA PHE A 136 46.05 -4.53 25.96
C PHE A 136 44.69 -3.95 26.42
N ALA A 137 44.68 -2.68 26.84
CA ALA A 137 43.48 -1.95 27.23
C ALA A 137 42.46 -1.84 26.09
N ALA A 138 42.91 -1.60 24.86
CA ALA A 138 42.03 -1.45 23.70
C ALA A 138 41.18 -2.71 23.43
N GLY A 139 41.72 -3.91 23.66
CA GLY A 139 40.98 -5.17 23.55
C GLY A 139 39.98 -5.41 24.67
N LEU A 140 40.26 -4.91 25.88
CA LEU A 140 39.43 -5.12 27.09
C LEU A 140 38.34 -4.05 27.27
N LEU A 141 38.48 -2.90 26.61
CA LEU A 141 37.57 -1.75 26.70
C LEU A 141 36.08 -2.03 26.38
N PRO A 142 35.71 -2.90 25.42
CA PRO A 142 34.31 -3.18 25.11
C PRO A 142 33.58 -3.87 26.28
N ASP A 143 34.15 -4.95 26.81
CA ASP A 143 33.56 -5.74 27.90
C ASP A 143 33.53 -4.96 29.22
N LEU A 144 34.53 -4.09 29.44
CA LEU A 144 34.55 -3.20 30.59
C LEU A 144 33.39 -2.20 30.59
N ARG A 145 32.96 -1.70 29.43
CA ARG A 145 31.86 -0.72 29.29
C ARG A 145 30.48 -1.31 29.59
N THR A 146 30.29 -2.61 29.38
CA THR A 146 29.04 -3.32 29.71
C THR A 146 29.02 -3.89 31.13
N SER A 147 30.16 -3.87 31.84
CA SER A 147 30.26 -4.34 33.22
C SER A 147 29.71 -3.35 34.25
N ALA A 148 29.00 -3.85 35.27
CA ALA A 148 28.46 -3.02 36.36
C ALA A 148 29.55 -2.32 37.22
N ASN A 149 30.79 -2.77 37.15
CA ASN A 149 31.92 -2.27 37.95
C ASN A 149 32.88 -1.36 37.15
N ALA A 150 32.47 -0.87 35.98
CA ALA A 150 33.31 -0.14 35.02
C ALA A 150 34.18 0.98 35.65
N GLY A 151 33.61 1.78 36.55
CA GLY A 151 34.36 2.88 37.20
C GLY A 151 35.54 2.41 38.06
N LEU A 152 35.40 1.28 38.74
CA LEU A 152 36.47 0.71 39.58
C LEU A 152 37.57 0.09 38.71
N ALA A 153 37.20 -0.54 37.59
CA ALA A 153 38.14 -1.09 36.63
C ALA A 153 38.89 -0.02 35.81
N LEU A 154 38.28 1.13 35.55
CA LEU A 154 38.98 2.28 34.95
C LEU A 154 40.04 2.87 35.90
N LEU A 155 39.78 2.88 37.21
CA LEU A 155 40.76 3.31 38.23
C LEU A 155 41.95 2.34 38.34
N THR A 156 41.72 1.02 38.29
CA THR A 156 42.84 0.05 38.28
C THR A 156 43.67 0.14 37.00
N LEU A 157 43.03 0.35 35.85
CA LEU A 157 43.73 0.54 34.57
C LEU A 157 44.59 1.83 34.58
N ALA A 158 44.07 2.93 35.12
CA ALA A 158 44.84 4.16 35.33
C ALA A 158 46.04 3.96 36.28
N ALA A 159 45.87 3.19 37.36
CA ALA A 159 46.96 2.87 38.28
C ALA A 159 48.07 2.04 37.60
N VAL A 160 47.72 1.03 36.79
CA VAL A 160 48.68 0.21 36.01
C VAL A 160 49.44 1.04 34.97
N PHE A 161 48.87 2.15 34.50
CA PHE A 161 49.52 3.10 33.59
C PHE A 161 50.54 4.01 34.31
N MET A 162 50.15 4.55 35.48
CA MET A 162 50.89 5.62 36.17
C MET A 162 51.98 5.14 37.14
N LEU A 163 51.81 3.99 37.81
CA LEU A 163 52.79 3.48 38.77
C LEU A 163 54.13 3.05 38.13
N PRO A 164 54.14 2.22 37.07
CA PRO A 164 55.40 1.75 36.47
C PRO A 164 56.16 2.86 35.74
N THR A 165 55.43 3.81 35.12
CA THR A 165 56.02 4.94 34.40
C THR A 165 56.75 5.89 35.35
N ALA A 166 56.18 6.18 36.53
CA ALA A 166 56.88 6.90 37.59
C ALA A 166 58.11 6.14 38.11
N PHE A 167 58.00 4.82 38.30
CA PHE A 167 59.07 3.98 38.83
C PHE A 167 60.36 4.02 37.97
N PHE A 168 60.24 4.01 36.64
CA PHE A 168 61.40 4.13 35.74
C PHE A 168 62.19 5.43 35.94
N PHE A 169 61.52 6.56 36.19
CA PHE A 169 62.19 7.85 36.43
C PHE A 169 62.85 7.92 37.82
N VAL A 170 62.25 7.32 38.85
CA VAL A 170 62.86 7.21 40.19
C VAL A 170 64.15 6.38 40.14
N LEU A 171 64.15 5.26 39.41
CA LEU A 171 65.34 4.44 39.19
C LEU A 171 66.46 5.23 38.49
N ALA A 172 66.14 5.97 37.42
CA ALA A 172 67.12 6.79 36.71
C ALA A 172 67.74 7.88 37.61
N HIS A 173 66.93 8.52 38.45
CA HIS A 173 67.41 9.52 39.41
C HIS A 173 68.39 8.92 40.42
N MET A 174 68.03 7.79 41.05
CA MET A 174 68.86 7.10 42.04
C MET A 174 70.20 6.62 41.45
N VAL A 175 70.17 6.02 40.25
CA VAL A 175 71.38 5.57 39.55
C VAL A 175 72.32 6.74 39.25
N ASN A 176 71.80 7.90 38.80
CA ASN A 176 72.63 9.06 38.53
C ASN A 176 73.26 9.62 39.82
N ARG A 177 72.46 9.77 40.88
CA ARG A 177 72.90 10.28 42.20
C ARG A 177 74.02 9.43 42.83
N SER A 178 73.96 8.10 42.67
CA SER A 178 74.99 7.19 43.17
C SER A 178 76.37 7.35 42.52
N ARG A 179 76.44 7.91 41.30
CA ARG A 179 77.69 8.10 40.56
C ARG A 179 78.42 9.37 40.97
N GLU A 180 77.69 10.42 41.34
CA GLU A 180 78.23 11.70 41.84
C GLU A 180 79.09 11.48 43.10
N MET A 181 78.60 10.68 44.06
CA MET A 181 79.27 10.44 45.35
C MET A 181 80.60 9.68 45.25
N ARG A 182 80.89 8.99 44.14
CA ARG A 182 82.18 8.30 43.95
C ARG A 182 83.31 9.23 43.50
N ALA A 183 83.00 10.40 42.95
CA ALA A 183 84.00 11.32 42.39
C ALA A 183 84.69 12.22 43.44
N ILE A 184 84.09 12.39 44.61
CA ILE A 184 84.52 13.40 45.60
C ILE A 184 85.54 12.83 46.61
N ALA A 185 85.61 11.51 46.78
CA ALA A 185 86.39 10.87 47.85
C ALA A 185 87.92 10.81 47.64
N GLN A 186 88.46 11.31 46.52
CA GLN A 186 89.86 11.06 46.11
C GLN A 186 90.81 12.26 46.21
N THR A 187 90.33 13.49 46.45
CA THR A 187 91.13 14.72 46.32
C THR A 187 91.75 15.26 47.61
N MET A 188 91.44 14.70 48.79
CA MET A 188 91.88 15.23 50.09
C MET A 188 93.27 14.77 50.56
N ALA A 189 93.95 13.86 49.84
CA ALA A 189 95.06 13.10 50.40
C ALA A 189 96.48 13.69 50.22
N GLN A 190 96.67 14.72 49.38
CA GLN A 190 97.98 14.95 48.74
C GLN A 190 98.72 16.26 49.09
N VAL A 191 98.18 17.09 49.99
CA VAL A 191 98.76 18.42 50.34
C VAL A 191 99.68 18.38 51.57
N ALA A 192 99.74 17.27 52.32
CA ALA A 192 100.25 17.24 53.68
C ALA A 192 101.78 17.00 53.89
N MET A 193 102.63 17.00 52.85
CA MET A 193 103.96 16.32 52.94
C MET A 193 105.21 16.97 52.28
N ARG A 194 105.38 18.30 52.12
CA ARG A 194 106.67 18.87 51.64
C ARG A 194 107.13 20.21 52.25
N LEU A 195 108.22 20.13 53.03
CA LEU A 195 109.18 21.18 53.48
C LEU A 195 110.51 20.45 53.84
N GLY A 196 111.70 21.02 53.58
CA GLY A 196 113.02 20.42 53.93
C GLY A 196 114.16 20.49 52.85
N GLU A 197 115.42 20.63 53.29
CA GLU A 197 116.64 21.04 52.53
C GLU A 197 117.69 19.87 52.40
N PRO A 198 119.08 19.92 52.45
CA PRO A 198 120.12 20.96 52.71
C PRO A 198 121.37 20.94 51.72
N GLU A 199 122.59 21.30 52.17
CA GLU A 199 123.90 21.38 51.42
C GLU A 199 125.01 20.45 52.05
N SER A 200 126.37 20.46 51.89
CA SER A 200 127.45 21.34 51.32
C SER A 200 128.80 20.59 51.07
N ILE A 201 129.79 21.10 50.28
CA ILE A 201 131.11 20.43 49.98
C ILE A 201 132.37 21.35 49.98
N ALA A 202 133.57 20.79 50.25
CA ALA A 202 134.88 21.48 50.39
C ALA A 202 136.06 20.89 49.55
N GLN A 203 137.31 21.17 49.96
CA GLN A 203 138.59 21.23 49.20
C GLN A 203 139.56 20.04 49.41
N ASP A 204 140.56 19.84 48.51
CA ASP A 204 141.67 18.86 48.67
C ASP A 204 143.00 19.26 47.96
N SER A 205 144.04 18.43 48.14
CA SER A 205 145.42 18.38 47.60
C SER A 205 146.56 18.92 48.48
N ILE A 206 147.46 18.00 48.86
CA ILE A 206 148.63 18.15 49.76
C ILE A 206 149.83 17.35 49.16
N VAL A 207 151.01 17.44 49.78
CA VAL A 207 152.26 16.67 49.52
C VAL A 207 153.31 17.35 48.62
N THR A 208 154.00 18.35 49.18
CA THR A 208 155.39 18.72 48.85
C THR A 208 156.33 18.62 50.07
N VAL A 209 155.88 17.91 51.12
CA VAL A 209 156.44 17.87 52.49
C VAL A 209 157.82 17.19 52.61
N GLY A 210 158.28 16.44 51.59
CA GLY A 210 159.46 15.57 51.70
C GLY A 210 160.82 16.27 51.72
N GLN A 211 161.14 17.09 50.70
CA GLN A 211 162.38 17.89 50.69
C GLN A 211 162.30 19.13 51.59
N ALA A 212 161.14 19.36 52.19
CA ALA A 212 160.88 20.51 53.02
C ALA A 212 161.70 20.43 54.32
N ILE A 213 161.33 19.56 55.27
CA ILE A 213 161.79 19.41 56.69
C ILE A 213 163.10 20.11 57.13
N ARG A 214 164.21 20.05 56.37
CA ARG A 214 165.47 20.76 56.74
C ARG A 214 165.74 22.07 56.01
N ARG A 215 165.20 22.27 54.82
CA ARG A 215 165.02 23.60 54.21
C ARG A 215 163.93 24.38 54.95
N GLU A 216 162.98 23.65 55.52
CA GLU A 216 161.80 24.06 56.30
C GLU A 216 162.11 24.49 57.74
N VAL A 217 163.32 24.36 58.28
CA VAL A 217 163.65 25.09 59.53
C VAL A 217 163.99 26.55 59.24
N ALA A 218 164.55 26.86 58.06
CA ALA A 218 164.71 28.23 57.58
C ALA A 218 163.42 28.75 56.90
N ALA A 219 162.74 27.88 56.14
CA ALA A 219 161.49 28.21 55.45
C ALA A 219 160.22 28.06 56.32
N MET A 220 160.30 27.63 57.59
CA MET A 220 159.22 27.86 58.57
C MET A 220 159.13 29.34 58.96
N GLY A 221 160.22 30.12 58.86
CA GLY A 221 160.17 31.58 59.01
C GLY A 221 159.39 32.22 57.85
N ASP A 222 159.92 32.10 56.63
CA ASP A 222 159.32 32.60 55.39
C ASP A 222 157.94 31.95 55.07
N GLY A 223 157.66 30.78 55.66
CA GLY A 223 156.39 30.06 55.55
C GLY A 223 155.29 30.61 56.45
N VAL A 224 155.60 31.09 57.66
CA VAL A 224 154.61 31.74 58.54
C VAL A 224 154.17 33.08 57.96
N GLU A 225 155.08 33.89 57.45
CA GLU A 225 154.74 35.17 56.80
C GLU A 225 153.91 34.95 55.52
N ARG A 226 154.21 33.91 54.72
CA ARG A 226 153.41 33.56 53.53
C ARG A 226 152.08 32.89 53.87
N ALA A 227 151.95 32.24 55.03
CA ALA A 227 150.66 31.76 55.54
C ALA A 227 149.79 32.91 56.04
N LEU A 228 150.38 33.93 56.68
CA LEU A 228 149.71 35.19 57.04
C LEU A 228 149.21 35.93 55.79
N ALA A 229 150.01 36.01 54.73
CA ALA A 229 149.59 36.58 53.45
C ALA A 229 148.39 35.81 52.84
N ARG A 230 148.39 34.47 52.86
CA ARG A 230 147.26 33.66 52.38
C ARG A 230 146.02 33.72 53.26
N ALA A 231 146.18 33.89 54.57
CA ALA A 231 145.07 34.17 55.47
C ALA A 231 144.41 35.50 55.13
N ALA A 232 145.21 36.55 54.84
CA ALA A 232 144.71 37.84 54.37
C ALA A 232 144.08 37.77 52.96
N GLU A 233 144.62 36.95 52.03
CA GLU A 233 143.98 36.69 50.73
C GLU A 233 142.62 35.99 50.89
N LEU A 234 142.51 34.99 51.79
CA LEU A 234 141.25 34.31 52.08
C LEU A 234 140.26 35.18 52.85
N GLU A 235 140.72 36.01 53.77
CA GLU A 235 139.90 37.05 54.42
C GLU A 235 139.37 38.02 53.37
N THR A 236 140.21 38.48 52.44
CA THR A 236 139.80 39.35 51.32
C THR A 236 138.83 38.63 50.38
N LEU A 237 139.01 37.34 50.09
CA LEU A 237 138.12 36.57 49.23
C LEU A 237 136.76 36.32 49.91
N VAL A 238 136.74 35.89 51.17
CA VAL A 238 135.50 35.72 51.95
C VAL A 238 134.79 37.06 52.15
N HIS A 239 135.51 38.16 52.39
CA HIS A 239 134.90 39.47 52.50
C HIS A 239 134.34 39.97 51.15
N ASN A 240 134.96 39.63 50.01
CA ASN A 240 134.40 39.87 48.69
C ASN A 240 133.16 39.01 48.40
N GLU A 241 133.17 37.74 48.78
CA GLU A 241 132.05 36.81 48.55
C GLU A 241 130.85 37.15 49.45
N VAL A 242 131.10 37.52 50.72
CA VAL A 242 130.09 38.11 51.61
C VAL A 242 129.59 39.44 51.05
N SER A 243 130.48 40.32 50.56
CA SER A 243 130.09 41.58 49.91
C SER A 243 129.31 41.38 48.60
N ALA A 244 129.42 40.21 47.96
CA ALA A 244 128.64 39.83 46.78
C ALA A 244 127.28 39.24 47.20
N LEU A 245 127.26 38.43 48.26
CA LEU A 245 126.05 37.85 48.85
C LEU A 245 125.15 38.94 49.46
N GLU A 246 125.71 39.89 50.21
CA GLU A 246 125.00 41.07 50.73
C GLU A 246 124.40 41.90 49.60
N ARG A 247 125.13 42.08 48.48
CA ARG A 247 124.61 42.74 47.27
C ARG A 247 123.45 41.98 46.67
N ALA A 248 123.60 40.66 46.48
CA ALA A 248 122.57 39.80 45.92
C ALA A 248 121.32 39.72 46.82
N TYR A 249 121.46 39.78 48.14
CA TYR A 249 120.32 39.87 49.06
C TYR A 249 119.65 41.24 49.02
N ASN A 250 120.42 42.34 48.96
CA ASN A 250 119.88 43.70 48.87
C ASN A 250 119.17 43.94 47.52
N ASP A 251 119.76 43.50 46.41
CA ASP A 251 119.14 43.50 45.08
C ASP A 251 117.86 42.65 45.04
N ASN A 252 117.83 41.50 45.73
CA ASN A 252 116.60 40.71 45.88
C ASN A 252 115.57 41.37 46.80
N GLU A 253 115.97 42.07 47.87
CA GLU A 253 115.06 42.83 48.73
C GLU A 253 114.41 43.98 47.94
N VAL A 254 115.21 44.73 47.18
CA VAL A 254 114.74 45.77 46.25
C VAL A 254 113.81 45.17 45.19
N ARG A 255 114.18 44.04 44.58
CA ARG A 255 113.35 43.37 43.57
C ARG A 255 112.03 42.85 44.16
N ILE A 256 112.04 42.28 45.36
CA ILE A 256 110.84 41.79 46.04
C ILE A 256 109.95 42.96 46.46
N ARG A 257 110.51 44.10 46.93
CA ARG A 257 109.73 45.34 47.12
C ARG A 257 109.09 45.79 45.82
N THR A 258 109.85 45.96 44.74
CA THR A 258 109.31 46.38 43.44
C THR A 258 108.20 45.45 42.92
N LEU A 259 108.34 44.13 43.12
CA LEU A 259 107.30 43.16 42.75
C LEU A 259 106.08 43.20 43.68
N LEU A 260 106.28 43.47 44.98
CA LEU A 260 105.19 43.62 45.94
C LEU A 260 104.41 44.92 45.71
N ASP A 261 105.10 46.01 45.40
CA ASP A 261 104.52 47.31 45.08
C ASP A 261 103.74 47.26 43.75
N GLU A 262 104.28 46.58 42.72
CA GLU A 262 103.55 46.33 41.47
C GLU A 262 102.37 45.35 41.68
N LEU A 263 102.49 44.34 42.56
CA LEU A 263 101.37 43.45 42.89
C LEU A 263 100.26 44.18 43.67
N ASN A 264 100.61 45.03 44.64
CA ASN A 264 99.68 45.89 45.37
C ASN A 264 99.00 46.87 44.39
N ARG A 265 99.77 47.51 43.51
CA ARG A 265 99.26 48.37 42.44
C ARG A 265 98.32 47.63 41.49
N GLN A 266 98.61 46.38 41.12
CA GLN A 266 97.72 45.55 40.31
C GLN A 266 96.45 45.15 41.07
N HIS A 267 96.57 44.83 42.37
CA HIS A 267 95.44 44.58 43.25
C HIS A 267 94.53 45.82 43.35
N ASP A 268 95.09 47.00 43.56
CA ASP A 268 94.32 48.25 43.70
C ASP A 268 93.67 48.66 42.38
N ASN A 269 94.36 48.45 41.25
CA ASN A 269 93.77 48.58 39.91
C ASN A 269 92.62 47.58 39.69
N LEU A 270 92.73 46.34 40.16
CA LEU A 270 91.67 45.32 40.09
C LEU A 270 90.48 45.64 41.00
N VAL A 271 90.73 46.15 42.22
CA VAL A 271 89.69 46.63 43.13
C VAL A 271 88.96 47.80 42.49
N ALA A 272 89.67 48.84 42.03
CA ALA A 272 89.07 49.98 41.34
C ALA A 272 88.27 49.56 40.09
N SER A 273 88.77 48.60 39.31
CA SER A 273 88.05 48.03 38.17
C SER A 273 86.78 47.27 38.60
N ALA A 274 86.84 46.51 39.70
CA ALA A 274 85.70 45.79 40.24
C ALA A 274 84.66 46.74 40.86
N GLU A 275 85.08 47.85 41.47
CA GLU A 275 84.19 48.92 41.94
C GLU A 275 83.51 49.62 40.75
N GLN A 276 84.27 49.99 39.71
CA GLN A 276 83.74 50.58 38.48
C GLN A 276 82.74 49.65 37.77
N VAL A 277 83.03 48.35 37.66
CA VAL A 277 82.11 47.35 37.09
C VAL A 277 80.87 47.17 37.97
N ARG A 278 81.03 47.06 39.29
CA ARG A 278 79.93 46.97 40.25
C ARG A 278 78.98 48.16 40.15
N ASP A 279 79.53 49.37 40.08
CA ASP A 279 78.73 50.59 40.11
C ASP A 279 78.14 50.94 38.73
N SER A 280 78.79 50.52 37.65
CA SER A 280 78.18 50.42 36.30
C SER A 280 76.99 49.44 36.27
N ILE A 281 77.13 48.24 36.84
CA ILE A 281 76.04 47.26 36.95
C ILE A 281 74.88 47.78 37.81
N LYS A 282 75.17 48.52 38.90
CA LYS A 282 74.12 49.21 39.69
C LYS A 282 73.39 50.26 38.85
N GLY A 283 74.12 51.06 38.06
CA GLY A 283 73.53 52.02 37.12
C GLY A 283 72.57 51.34 36.16
N VAL A 284 73.07 50.36 35.39
CA VAL A 284 72.27 49.58 34.44
C VAL A 284 71.06 48.89 35.10
N HIS A 285 71.16 48.43 36.34
CA HIS A 285 70.02 47.86 37.06
C HIS A 285 68.99 48.93 37.47
N LEU A 286 69.42 50.12 37.90
CA LEU A 286 68.51 51.22 38.22
C LEU A 286 67.82 51.74 36.95
N ASP A 287 68.58 51.94 35.87
CA ASP A 287 68.08 52.35 34.56
C ASP A 287 67.06 51.33 34.03
N LEU A 288 67.40 50.03 34.03
CA LEU A 288 66.49 48.96 33.62
C LEU A 288 65.23 48.88 34.49
N THR A 289 65.33 49.17 35.80
CA THR A 289 64.16 49.20 36.70
C THR A 289 63.25 50.39 36.36
N SER A 290 63.85 51.55 36.05
CA SER A 290 63.13 52.75 35.60
C SER A 290 62.46 52.54 34.25
N ASP A 291 63.17 51.95 33.28
CA ASP A 291 62.66 51.64 31.95
C ASP A 291 61.52 50.61 32.00
N ILE A 292 61.66 49.55 32.81
CA ILE A 292 60.58 48.57 33.01
C ILE A 292 59.35 49.23 33.65
N ALA A 293 59.52 50.14 34.60
CA ALA A 293 58.40 50.90 35.17
C ALA A 293 57.73 51.79 34.12
N GLY A 294 58.50 52.60 33.39
CA GLY A 294 57.98 53.49 32.34
C GLY A 294 57.30 52.74 31.19
N ILE A 295 57.86 51.61 30.75
CA ILE A 295 57.24 50.73 29.74
C ILE A 295 55.96 50.11 30.30
N SER A 296 55.93 49.71 31.58
CA SER A 296 54.72 49.17 32.22
C SER A 296 53.59 50.20 32.29
N ASP A 297 53.89 51.45 32.64
CA ASP A 297 52.93 52.55 32.66
C ASP A 297 52.43 52.88 31.24
N VAL A 298 53.32 52.89 30.23
CA VAL A 298 52.94 53.08 28.82
C VAL A 298 52.03 51.95 28.33
N VAL A 299 52.32 50.69 28.68
CA VAL A 299 51.48 49.53 28.33
C VAL A 299 50.14 49.59 29.06
N ALA A 300 50.10 49.93 30.35
CA ALA A 300 48.86 50.09 31.10
C ALA A 300 47.98 51.22 30.54
N ALA A 301 48.59 52.37 30.18
CA ALA A 301 47.90 53.47 29.52
C ALA A 301 47.39 53.09 28.12
N GLN A 302 48.15 52.31 27.35
CA GLN A 302 47.73 51.80 26.04
C GLN A 302 46.55 50.82 26.15
N VAL A 303 46.61 49.87 27.10
CA VAL A 303 45.54 48.89 27.33
C VAL A 303 44.26 49.58 27.82
N ASN A 304 44.35 50.53 28.75
CA ASN A 304 43.20 51.32 29.20
C ASN A 304 42.58 52.15 28.07
N ARG A 305 43.41 52.73 27.17
CA ARG A 305 42.90 53.46 26.00
C ARG A 305 42.15 52.53 25.05
N VAL A 306 42.75 51.40 24.66
CA VAL A 306 42.11 50.40 23.79
C VAL A 306 40.84 49.82 24.42
N ALA A 307 40.80 49.59 25.73
CA ALA A 307 39.59 49.14 26.43
C ALA A 307 38.47 50.20 26.40
N SER A 308 38.81 51.49 26.56
CA SER A 308 37.88 52.61 26.41
C SER A 308 37.37 52.71 24.98
N ASP A 309 38.25 52.68 23.98
CA ASP A 309 37.91 52.76 22.55
C ASP A 309 36.98 51.61 22.13
N ILE A 310 37.25 50.38 22.59
CA ILE A 310 36.37 49.21 22.37
C ILE A 310 35.02 49.41 23.06
N THR A 311 34.99 49.92 24.29
CA THR A 311 33.74 50.14 25.04
C THR A 311 32.86 51.21 24.36
N ASN A 312 33.47 52.31 23.91
CA ASN A 312 32.80 53.38 23.17
C ASN A 312 32.27 52.86 21.82
N THR A 313 33.09 52.12 21.07
CA THR A 313 32.69 51.52 19.79
C THR A 313 31.54 50.52 19.98
N LEU A 314 31.58 49.69 21.04
CA LEU A 314 30.53 48.71 21.32
C LEU A 314 29.22 49.39 21.74
N ALA A 315 29.28 50.48 22.51
CA ALA A 315 28.11 51.29 22.86
C ALA A 315 27.49 51.95 21.62
N GLU A 316 28.31 52.56 20.75
CA GLU A 316 27.87 53.16 19.49
C GLU A 316 27.22 52.13 18.56
N LYS A 317 27.81 50.93 18.40
CA LYS A 317 27.23 49.86 17.61
C LYS A 317 25.96 49.28 18.25
N GLY A 318 25.88 49.19 19.57
CA GLY A 318 24.66 48.82 20.28
C GLY A 318 23.50 49.79 20.04
N GLN A 319 23.80 51.10 20.07
CA GLN A 319 22.83 52.16 19.78
C GLN A 319 22.37 52.12 18.31
N HIS A 320 23.30 51.95 17.35
CA HIS A 320 22.96 51.76 15.94
C HIS A 320 22.08 50.51 15.70
N ILE A 321 22.39 49.38 16.34
CA ILE A 321 21.58 48.16 16.22
C ILE A 321 20.18 48.38 16.79
N THR A 322 20.08 49.02 17.97
CA THR A 322 18.78 49.33 18.60
C THR A 322 17.93 50.24 17.71
N GLN A 323 18.53 51.28 17.12
CA GLN A 323 17.82 52.21 16.25
C GLN A 323 17.38 51.56 14.94
N ALA A 324 18.27 50.82 14.26
CA ALA A 324 17.93 50.11 13.03
C ALA A 324 16.86 49.02 13.26
N LEU A 325 16.88 48.36 14.42
CA LEU A 325 15.87 47.36 14.77
C LEU A 325 14.51 47.99 15.10
N SER A 326 14.48 49.17 15.74
CA SER A 326 13.25 49.95 15.93
C SER A 326 12.68 50.39 14.59
N GLU A 327 13.49 51.01 13.74
CA GLU A 327 13.09 51.53 12.43
C GLU A 327 12.58 50.41 11.49
N THR A 328 13.21 49.23 11.54
CA THR A 328 12.72 48.02 10.86
C THR A 328 11.42 47.48 11.47
N GLY A 329 11.29 47.55 12.81
CA GLY A 329 10.07 47.15 13.53
C GLY A 329 8.87 48.03 13.18
N ASP A 330 9.06 49.35 13.15
CA ASP A 330 8.04 50.32 12.79
C ASP A 330 7.60 50.15 11.32
N GLN A 331 8.54 49.91 10.39
CA GLN A 331 8.21 49.55 9.01
C GLN A 331 7.44 48.22 8.90
N MET A 332 7.80 47.21 9.70
CA MET A 332 7.09 45.94 9.73
C MET A 332 5.67 46.09 10.28
N ILE A 333 5.48 46.85 11.35
CA ILE A 333 4.16 47.17 11.91
C ILE A 333 3.30 47.92 10.89
N ALA A 334 3.86 48.92 10.20
CA ALA A 334 3.16 49.66 9.15
C ALA A 334 2.73 48.75 7.99
N SER A 335 3.63 47.90 7.46
CA SER A 335 3.31 46.99 6.35
C SER A 335 2.34 45.88 6.75
N LEU A 336 2.37 45.41 8.00
CA LEU A 336 1.37 44.48 8.54
C LEU A 336 0.01 45.15 8.72
N GLY A 337 -0.03 46.43 9.13
CA GLY A 337 -1.26 47.21 9.20
C GLY A 337 -1.90 47.44 7.84
N GLU A 338 -1.11 47.87 6.85
CA GLU A 338 -1.54 48.05 5.44
C GLU A 338 -2.08 46.75 4.85
N ARG A 339 -1.32 45.65 4.94
CA ARG A 339 -1.73 44.33 4.42
C ARG A 339 -2.91 43.74 5.18
N GLY A 340 -3.02 44.00 6.49
CA GLY A 340 -4.19 43.66 7.28
C GLY A 340 -5.44 44.39 6.79
N GLY A 341 -5.32 45.67 6.44
CA GLY A 341 -6.37 46.47 5.82
C GLY A 341 -6.81 45.93 4.46
N ASP A 342 -5.87 45.72 3.52
CA ASP A 342 -6.17 45.16 2.19
C ASP A 342 -6.83 43.76 2.29
N LEU A 343 -6.32 42.89 3.16
CA LEU A 343 -6.93 41.57 3.40
C LEU A 343 -8.36 41.68 3.96
N LEU A 344 -8.60 42.56 4.93
CA LEU A 344 -9.92 42.73 5.54
C LEU A 344 -10.91 43.35 4.56
N GLN A 345 -10.49 44.33 3.77
CA GLN A 345 -11.31 44.96 2.72
C GLN A 345 -11.64 44.00 1.58
N ARG A 346 -10.69 43.15 1.15
CA ARG A 346 -10.95 42.06 0.19
C ARG A 346 -11.95 41.06 0.74
N LEU A 347 -11.80 40.65 2.00
CA LEU A 347 -12.68 39.67 2.64
C LEU A 347 -14.11 40.23 2.79
N GLU A 348 -14.25 41.51 3.16
CA GLU A 348 -15.53 42.22 3.18
C GLU A 348 -16.18 42.28 1.79
N ALA A 349 -15.42 42.69 0.76
CA ALA A 349 -15.91 42.73 -0.62
C ALA A 349 -16.34 41.35 -1.15
N THR A 350 -15.51 40.32 -0.98
CA THR A 350 -15.84 38.95 -1.38
C THR A 350 -17.04 38.39 -0.60
N SER A 351 -17.19 38.76 0.68
CA SER A 351 -18.35 38.39 1.49
C SER A 351 -19.64 39.01 0.93
N TYR A 352 -19.60 40.29 0.56
CA TYR A 352 -20.72 41.01 -0.05
C TYR A 352 -21.11 40.44 -1.43
N GLU A 353 -20.13 40.13 -2.29
CA GLU A 353 -20.37 39.43 -3.57
C GLU A 353 -20.99 38.05 -3.34
N THR A 354 -20.48 37.28 -2.39
CA THR A 354 -20.99 35.94 -2.04
C THR A 354 -22.43 36.01 -1.53
N GLN A 355 -22.74 36.98 -0.67
CA GLN A 355 -24.08 37.21 -0.13
C GLN A 355 -25.07 37.65 -1.22
N THR A 356 -24.62 38.49 -2.16
CA THR A 356 -25.41 38.93 -3.31
C THR A 356 -25.69 37.77 -4.28
N ALA A 357 -24.68 36.97 -4.61
CA ALA A 357 -24.82 35.80 -5.48
C ALA A 357 -25.74 34.73 -4.86
N LEU A 358 -25.66 34.51 -3.54
CA LEU A 358 -26.55 33.59 -2.83
C LEU A 358 -28.01 34.07 -2.82
N ALA A 359 -28.24 35.38 -2.66
CA ALA A 359 -29.57 35.96 -2.74
C ALA A 359 -30.18 35.78 -4.15
N GLN A 360 -29.41 36.09 -5.20
CA GLN A 360 -29.84 35.89 -6.59
C GLN A 360 -30.13 34.41 -6.93
N ALA A 361 -29.28 33.49 -6.47
CA ALA A 361 -29.51 32.06 -6.64
C ALA A 361 -30.77 31.57 -5.90
N SER A 362 -31.05 32.11 -4.72
CA SER A 362 -32.27 31.81 -3.96
C SER A 362 -33.54 32.35 -4.65
N GLU A 363 -33.47 33.55 -5.22
CA GLU A 363 -34.56 34.17 -5.99
C GLU A 363 -34.85 33.39 -7.28
N GLN A 364 -33.80 33.02 -8.04
CA GLN A 364 -33.93 32.18 -9.24
C GLN A 364 -34.52 30.79 -8.91
N LEU A 365 -34.10 30.17 -7.81
CA LEU A 365 -34.65 28.90 -7.36
C LEU A 365 -36.14 29.03 -6.98
N SER A 366 -36.50 30.09 -6.25
CA SER A 366 -37.90 30.36 -5.88
C SER A 366 -38.78 30.62 -7.11
N ALA A 367 -38.29 31.39 -8.09
CA ALA A 367 -39.00 31.63 -9.34
C ALA A 367 -39.20 30.34 -10.15
N SER A 368 -38.18 29.48 -10.24
CA SER A 368 -38.25 28.18 -10.92
C SER A 368 -39.21 27.20 -10.22
N LEU A 369 -39.22 27.20 -8.89
CA LEU A 369 -40.14 26.38 -8.08
C LEU A 369 -41.59 26.86 -8.19
N ASN A 370 -41.84 28.17 -8.15
CA ASN A 370 -43.18 28.72 -8.36
C ASN A 370 -43.68 28.41 -9.78
N PHE A 371 -42.87 28.67 -10.82
CA PHE A 371 -43.23 28.34 -12.20
C PHE A 371 -43.62 26.87 -12.38
N LYS A 372 -42.88 25.94 -11.75
CA LYS A 372 -43.23 24.50 -11.78
C LYS A 372 -44.48 24.18 -10.96
N THR A 373 -44.67 24.84 -9.82
CA THR A 373 -45.84 24.67 -8.94
C THR A 373 -47.12 25.16 -9.61
N ASP A 374 -47.05 26.23 -10.40
CA ASP A 374 -48.19 26.79 -11.12
C ASP A 374 -48.49 26.04 -12.44
N HIS A 375 -47.46 25.57 -13.16
CA HIS A 375 -47.65 24.96 -14.48
C HIS A 375 -47.99 23.47 -14.45
N ILE A 376 -47.45 22.70 -13.50
CA ILE A 376 -47.74 21.25 -13.39
C ILE A 376 -49.25 20.98 -13.16
N PRO A 377 -49.99 21.73 -12.32
CA PRO A 377 -51.45 21.62 -12.22
C PRO A 377 -52.17 21.89 -13.53
N GLN A 378 -51.71 22.84 -14.36
CA GLN A 378 -52.31 23.16 -15.66
C GLN A 378 -52.12 22.02 -16.67
N GLU A 379 -50.94 21.38 -16.66
CA GLU A 379 -50.70 20.15 -17.44
C GLU A 379 -51.63 19.01 -17.00
N PHE A 380 -51.82 18.83 -15.68
CA PHE A 380 -52.75 17.82 -15.14
C PHE A 380 -54.22 18.11 -15.43
N GLU A 381 -54.66 19.36 -15.35
CA GLU A 381 -56.01 19.79 -15.69
C GLU A 381 -56.29 19.53 -17.18
N THR A 382 -55.38 19.97 -18.05
CA THR A 382 -55.41 19.70 -19.50
C THR A 382 -55.46 18.19 -19.79
N LEU A 383 -54.67 17.38 -19.08
CA LEU A 383 -54.66 15.92 -19.24
C LEU A 383 -55.98 15.29 -18.77
N ALA A 384 -56.57 15.79 -17.69
CA ALA A 384 -57.86 15.31 -17.16
C ALA A 384 -59.02 15.66 -18.09
N GLU A 385 -59.04 16.86 -18.69
CA GLU A 385 -60.01 17.25 -19.73
C GLU A 385 -59.90 16.34 -20.97
N ASN A 386 -58.69 16.14 -21.50
CA ASN A 386 -58.45 15.27 -22.65
C ASN A 386 -58.87 13.81 -22.38
N LEU A 387 -58.55 13.29 -21.19
CA LEU A 387 -58.98 11.95 -20.77
C LEU A 387 -60.51 11.85 -20.66
N THR A 388 -61.15 12.86 -20.09
CA THR A 388 -62.61 12.93 -19.95
C THR A 388 -63.28 12.99 -21.32
N GLN A 389 -62.79 13.81 -22.25
CA GLN A 389 -63.29 13.89 -23.62
C GLN A 389 -63.11 12.56 -24.38
N MET A 390 -61.94 11.92 -24.26
CA MET A 390 -61.68 10.61 -24.87
C MET A 390 -62.62 9.54 -24.32
N MET A 391 -62.86 9.51 -23.01
CA MET A 391 -63.83 8.62 -22.37
C MET A 391 -65.27 8.90 -22.84
N HIS A 392 -65.65 10.16 -23.00
CA HIS A 392 -66.98 10.54 -23.48
C HIS A 392 -67.23 10.07 -24.92
N LEU A 393 -66.24 10.22 -25.80
CA LEU A 393 -66.28 9.70 -27.18
C LEU A 393 -66.31 8.16 -27.20
N ARG A 394 -65.52 7.51 -26.35
CA ARG A 394 -65.47 6.04 -26.24
C ARG A 394 -66.80 5.46 -25.75
N LEU A 395 -67.44 6.11 -24.79
CA LEU A 395 -68.77 5.74 -24.28
C LEU A 395 -69.86 5.96 -25.34
N ALA A 396 -69.86 7.11 -26.02
CA ALA A 396 -70.81 7.40 -27.10
C ALA A 396 -70.73 6.37 -28.24
N GLY A 397 -69.52 6.01 -28.67
CA GLY A 397 -69.28 4.94 -29.64
C GLY A 397 -69.81 3.59 -29.16
N LEU A 398 -69.48 3.19 -27.92
CA LEU A 398 -69.96 1.93 -27.33
C LEU A 398 -71.50 1.87 -27.24
N THR A 399 -72.16 2.97 -26.89
CA THR A 399 -73.63 3.07 -26.86
C THR A 399 -74.22 2.91 -28.27
N ASN A 400 -73.61 3.52 -29.28
CA ASN A 400 -74.04 3.38 -30.68
C ASN A 400 -73.86 1.93 -31.19
N ASP A 401 -72.68 1.34 -30.99
CA ASP A 401 -72.38 -0.05 -31.37
C ASP A 401 -73.33 -1.05 -30.69
N PHE A 402 -73.68 -0.81 -29.42
CA PHE A 402 -74.65 -1.62 -28.70
C PHE A 402 -76.06 -1.47 -29.27
N ALA A 403 -76.50 -0.24 -29.56
CA ALA A 403 -77.81 0.01 -30.17
C ALA A 403 -77.93 -0.63 -31.57
N GLN A 404 -76.91 -0.50 -32.41
CA GLN A 404 -76.85 -1.15 -33.72
C GLN A 404 -76.96 -2.67 -33.59
N ARG A 405 -76.13 -3.30 -32.75
CA ARG A 405 -76.15 -4.76 -32.54
C ARG A 405 -77.46 -5.25 -31.93
N SER A 406 -78.10 -4.45 -31.07
CA SER A 406 -79.43 -4.76 -30.54
C SER A 406 -80.48 -4.80 -31.66
N ASN A 407 -80.43 -3.87 -32.61
CA ASN A 407 -81.34 -3.84 -33.77
C ASN A 407 -81.05 -5.02 -34.73
N GLU A 408 -79.77 -5.32 -35.00
CA GLU A 408 -79.37 -6.49 -35.80
C GLU A 408 -79.85 -7.82 -35.20
N ILE A 409 -79.84 -7.95 -33.86
CA ILE A 409 -80.36 -9.12 -33.15
C ILE A 409 -81.89 -9.19 -33.22
N VAL A 410 -82.59 -8.05 -33.08
CA VAL A 410 -84.05 -8.00 -33.22
C VAL A 410 -84.48 -8.42 -34.63
N GLU A 411 -83.80 -7.92 -35.67
CA GLU A 411 -84.16 -8.26 -37.04
C GLU A 411 -83.90 -9.73 -37.37
N GLN A 412 -82.76 -10.29 -36.95
CA GLN A 412 -82.50 -11.73 -37.08
C GLN A 412 -83.49 -12.59 -36.29
N MET A 413 -84.13 -12.07 -35.25
CA MET A 413 -85.21 -12.78 -34.53
C MET A 413 -86.55 -12.66 -35.26
N ASN A 414 -86.84 -11.52 -35.90
CA ASN A 414 -88.01 -11.36 -36.79
C ASN A 414 -87.93 -12.32 -37.98
N GLU A 415 -86.81 -12.33 -38.72
CA GLU A 415 -86.55 -13.25 -39.84
C GLU A 415 -86.74 -14.72 -39.44
N ARG A 416 -86.19 -15.11 -38.27
CA ARG A 416 -86.33 -16.48 -37.75
C ARG A 416 -87.75 -16.80 -37.32
N ALA A 417 -88.48 -15.85 -36.74
CA ALA A 417 -89.88 -16.04 -36.38
C ALA A 417 -90.74 -16.25 -37.64
N GLU A 418 -90.56 -15.44 -38.70
CA GLU A 418 -91.26 -15.60 -39.97
C GLU A 418 -90.90 -16.93 -40.66
N ALA A 419 -89.63 -17.31 -40.67
CA ALA A 419 -89.19 -18.60 -41.23
C ALA A 419 -89.80 -19.80 -40.47
N VAL A 420 -89.86 -19.75 -39.13
CA VAL A 420 -90.51 -20.77 -38.30
C VAL A 420 -92.03 -20.81 -38.54
N THR A 421 -92.69 -19.66 -38.62
CA THR A 421 -94.13 -19.57 -38.93
C THR A 421 -94.43 -20.15 -40.32
N THR A 422 -93.60 -19.83 -41.32
CA THR A 422 -93.74 -20.33 -42.69
C THR A 422 -93.55 -21.85 -42.74
N GLY A 423 -92.49 -22.38 -42.12
CA GLY A 423 -92.26 -23.83 -42.03
C GLY A 423 -93.36 -24.57 -41.27
N TYR A 424 -93.96 -23.95 -40.25
CA TYR A 424 -95.11 -24.50 -39.53
C TYR A 424 -96.36 -24.56 -40.42
N LEU A 425 -96.67 -23.50 -41.17
CA LEU A 425 -97.79 -23.47 -42.12
C LEU A 425 -97.61 -24.51 -43.24
N GLU A 426 -96.41 -24.63 -43.81
CA GLU A 426 -96.10 -25.63 -44.83
C GLU A 426 -96.27 -27.07 -44.28
N THR A 427 -95.77 -27.32 -43.06
CA THR A 427 -95.91 -28.62 -42.39
C THR A 427 -97.37 -28.93 -42.05
N SER A 428 -98.15 -27.93 -41.61
CA SER A 428 -99.58 -28.05 -41.35
C SER A 428 -100.37 -28.37 -42.62
N SER A 429 -100.04 -27.72 -43.74
CA SER A 429 -100.64 -28.00 -45.05
C SER A 429 -100.35 -29.44 -45.52
N ARG A 430 -99.09 -29.89 -45.46
CA ARG A 430 -98.71 -31.28 -45.76
C ARG A 430 -99.43 -32.30 -44.87
N LEU A 431 -99.64 -31.97 -43.59
CA LEU A 431 -100.37 -32.83 -42.66
C LEU A 431 -101.87 -32.90 -43.01
N ALA A 432 -102.49 -31.77 -43.36
CA ALA A 432 -103.87 -31.71 -43.80
C ALA A 432 -104.09 -32.49 -45.12
N GLU A 433 -103.20 -32.33 -46.10
CA GLU A 433 -103.19 -33.11 -47.35
C GLU A 433 -103.04 -34.62 -47.07
N THR A 434 -102.09 -35.00 -46.21
CA THR A 434 -101.90 -36.40 -45.80
C THR A 434 -103.14 -36.98 -45.13
N ILE A 435 -103.81 -36.21 -44.27
CA ILE A 435 -105.06 -36.61 -43.60
C ILE A 435 -106.20 -36.75 -44.61
N ALA A 436 -106.32 -35.84 -45.58
CA ALA A 436 -107.33 -35.92 -46.64
C ALA A 436 -107.15 -37.19 -47.50
N VAL A 437 -105.93 -37.45 -47.98
CA VAL A 437 -105.61 -38.66 -48.77
C VAL A 437 -105.90 -39.95 -47.99
N ARG A 438 -105.55 -40.01 -46.71
CA ARG A 438 -105.90 -41.16 -45.84
C ARG A 438 -107.40 -41.26 -45.57
N GLY A 439 -108.10 -40.14 -45.49
CA GLY A 439 -109.56 -40.10 -45.38
C GLY A 439 -110.25 -40.70 -46.61
N ASP A 440 -109.81 -40.32 -47.82
CA ASP A 440 -110.31 -40.88 -49.07
C ASP A 440 -109.94 -42.37 -49.23
N GLU A 441 -108.74 -42.79 -48.84
CA GLU A 441 -108.34 -44.21 -48.83
C GLU A 441 -109.24 -45.04 -47.90
N VAL A 442 -109.51 -44.55 -46.69
CA VAL A 442 -110.42 -45.20 -45.73
C VAL A 442 -111.86 -45.23 -46.26
N ASN A 443 -112.36 -44.13 -46.83
CA ASN A 443 -113.70 -44.04 -47.40
C ASN A 443 -113.88 -45.02 -48.59
N ASN A 444 -112.91 -45.09 -49.50
CA ASN A 444 -112.92 -46.04 -50.61
C ASN A 444 -112.82 -47.50 -50.13
N SER A 445 -112.01 -47.77 -49.10
CA SER A 445 -111.91 -49.11 -48.48
C SER A 445 -113.23 -49.53 -47.82
N ILE A 446 -113.91 -48.62 -47.10
CA ILE A 446 -115.24 -48.85 -46.53
C ILE A 446 -116.27 -49.08 -47.64
N LYS A 447 -116.26 -48.27 -48.70
CA LYS A 447 -117.17 -48.42 -49.84
C LYS A 447 -117.00 -49.78 -50.53
N ALA A 448 -115.78 -50.16 -50.90
CA ALA A 448 -115.50 -51.45 -51.52
C ALA A 448 -115.88 -52.64 -50.61
N THR A 449 -115.65 -52.51 -49.29
CA THR A 449 -116.09 -53.49 -48.30
C THR A 449 -117.61 -53.58 -48.23
N GLY A 450 -118.32 -52.45 -48.32
CA GLY A 450 -119.78 -52.37 -48.35
C GLY A 450 -120.39 -52.97 -49.63
N GLU A 451 -119.83 -52.67 -50.80
CA GLU A 451 -120.24 -53.25 -52.09
C GLU A 451 -120.03 -54.78 -52.09
N SER A 452 -118.91 -55.26 -51.54
CA SER A 452 -118.62 -56.69 -51.34
C SER A 452 -119.62 -57.35 -50.38
N LEU A 453 -119.97 -56.70 -49.26
CA LEU A 453 -120.97 -57.19 -48.31
C LEU A 453 -122.38 -57.25 -48.93
N ILE A 454 -122.75 -56.25 -49.74
CA ILE A 454 -124.03 -56.26 -50.48
C ILE A 454 -124.07 -57.44 -51.46
N ALA A 455 -122.98 -57.73 -52.18
CA ALA A 455 -122.91 -58.88 -53.09
C ALA A 455 -122.99 -60.24 -52.36
N ASP A 456 -122.31 -60.40 -51.22
CA ASP A 456 -122.43 -61.62 -50.39
C ASP A 456 -123.85 -61.78 -49.80
N LEU A 457 -124.52 -60.68 -49.43
CA LEU A 457 -125.91 -60.70 -48.98
C LEU A 457 -126.91 -61.02 -50.10
N ASP A 458 -126.71 -60.51 -51.32
CA ASP A 458 -127.57 -60.80 -52.48
C ASP A 458 -127.43 -62.27 -52.92
N LEU A 459 -126.20 -62.79 -53.01
CA LEU A 459 -125.94 -64.21 -53.29
C LEU A 459 -126.57 -65.14 -52.24
N ARG A 460 -126.46 -64.80 -50.94
CA ARG A 460 -127.14 -65.55 -49.86
C ARG A 460 -128.67 -65.41 -49.92
N GLY A 461 -129.17 -64.23 -50.25
CA GLY A 461 -130.60 -63.97 -50.44
C GLY A 461 -131.18 -64.85 -51.55
N SER A 462 -130.49 -64.91 -52.69
CA SER A 462 -130.82 -65.77 -53.83
C SER A 462 -130.77 -67.27 -53.49
N ASP A 463 -129.76 -67.74 -52.76
CA ASP A 463 -129.70 -69.12 -52.27
C ASP A 463 -130.84 -69.43 -51.27
N VAL A 464 -131.19 -68.50 -50.39
CA VAL A 464 -132.35 -68.64 -49.48
C VAL A 464 -133.67 -68.69 -50.24
N VAL A 465 -133.87 -67.81 -51.23
CA VAL A 465 -135.07 -67.83 -52.10
C VAL A 465 -135.15 -69.14 -52.89
N SER A 466 -134.06 -69.57 -53.53
CA SER A 466 -133.99 -70.85 -54.27
C SER A 466 -134.30 -72.06 -53.38
N ARG A 467 -133.81 -72.07 -52.13
CA ARG A 467 -134.16 -73.11 -51.14
C ARG A 467 -135.63 -73.06 -50.73
N LEU A 468 -136.21 -71.87 -50.56
CA LEU A 468 -137.63 -71.69 -50.26
C LEU A 468 -138.52 -72.12 -51.41
N GLU A 469 -138.21 -71.73 -52.65
CA GLU A 469 -138.92 -72.16 -53.87
C GLU A 469 -138.86 -73.68 -54.04
N LYS A 470 -137.67 -74.27 -53.88
CA LYS A 470 -137.49 -75.73 -53.95
C LYS A 470 -138.26 -76.46 -52.84
N SER A 471 -138.34 -75.89 -51.65
CA SER A 471 -139.15 -76.42 -50.54
C SER A 471 -140.64 -76.31 -50.82
N ALA A 472 -141.10 -75.15 -51.32
CA ALA A 472 -142.49 -74.91 -51.71
C ALA A 472 -142.93 -75.84 -52.84
N ALA A 473 -142.09 -76.03 -53.87
CA ALA A 473 -142.34 -76.99 -54.95
C ALA A 473 -142.48 -78.43 -54.42
N GLY A 474 -141.63 -78.85 -53.48
CA GLY A 474 -141.74 -80.16 -52.82
C GLY A 474 -143.01 -80.30 -51.97
N ILE A 475 -143.47 -79.23 -51.32
CA ILE A 475 -144.77 -79.18 -50.62
C ILE A 475 -145.92 -79.30 -51.62
N THR A 476 -145.88 -78.59 -52.74
CA THR A 476 -146.89 -78.63 -53.81
C THR A 476 -146.98 -80.01 -54.46
N ASP A 477 -145.85 -80.64 -54.78
CA ASP A 477 -145.78 -81.99 -55.35
C ASP A 477 -146.31 -83.06 -54.37
N SER A 478 -145.94 -82.96 -53.09
CA SER A 478 -146.49 -83.82 -52.03
C SER A 478 -148.01 -83.64 -51.87
N LEU A 479 -148.50 -82.40 -51.95
CA LEU A 479 -149.92 -82.08 -51.87
C LEU A 479 -150.69 -82.58 -53.11
N ALA A 480 -150.13 -82.42 -54.31
CA ALA A 480 -150.70 -82.92 -55.56
C ALA A 480 -150.78 -84.46 -55.57
N THR A 481 -149.71 -85.14 -55.14
CA THR A 481 -149.67 -86.60 -55.00
C THR A 481 -150.75 -87.10 -54.03
N ARG A 482 -150.89 -86.46 -52.86
CA ARG A 482 -151.92 -86.80 -51.86
C ARG A 482 -153.34 -86.48 -52.35
N SER A 483 -153.50 -85.40 -53.11
CA SER A 483 -154.77 -85.04 -53.76
C SER A 483 -155.18 -86.07 -54.81
N ASN A 484 -154.28 -86.46 -55.73
CA ASN A 484 -154.58 -87.48 -56.74
C ASN A 484 -154.92 -88.84 -56.11
N SER A 485 -154.18 -89.27 -55.08
CA SER A 485 -154.50 -90.49 -54.33
C SER A 485 -155.88 -90.42 -53.64
N THR A 486 -156.30 -89.23 -53.20
CA THR A 486 -157.64 -88.98 -52.64
C THR A 486 -158.72 -89.02 -53.74
N ILE A 487 -158.45 -88.49 -54.93
CA ILE A 487 -159.35 -88.55 -56.10
C ILE A 487 -159.50 -89.99 -56.58
N GLU A 488 -158.44 -90.77 -56.64
CA GLU A 488 -158.49 -92.21 -56.98
C GLU A 488 -159.29 -93.02 -55.96
N ALA A 489 -159.24 -92.67 -54.67
CA ALA A 489 -160.08 -93.28 -53.64
C ALA A 489 -161.55 -92.87 -53.81
N PHE A 490 -161.83 -91.61 -54.14
CA PHE A 490 -163.17 -91.11 -54.40
C PHE A 490 -163.81 -91.74 -55.65
N ASN A 491 -163.06 -91.84 -56.75
CA ASN A 491 -163.53 -92.44 -58.00
C ASN A 491 -163.86 -93.92 -57.82
N ARG A 492 -163.02 -94.70 -57.11
CA ARG A 492 -163.33 -96.09 -56.77
C ARG A 492 -164.61 -96.23 -55.94
N ASN A 493 -164.86 -95.31 -55.00
CA ASN A 493 -166.10 -95.28 -54.24
C ASN A 493 -167.31 -94.92 -55.11
N ALA A 494 -167.18 -93.94 -56.02
CA ALA A 494 -168.22 -93.56 -56.97
C ALA A 494 -168.56 -94.69 -57.95
N GLU A 495 -167.56 -95.43 -58.44
CA GLU A 495 -167.73 -96.59 -59.31
C GLU A 495 -168.43 -97.76 -58.60
N MET A 496 -168.08 -98.04 -57.34
CA MET A 496 -168.82 -99.02 -56.51
C MET A 496 -170.30 -98.61 -56.32
N ILE A 497 -170.58 -97.33 -56.11
CA ILE A 497 -171.96 -96.81 -56.03
C ILE A 497 -172.68 -96.96 -57.38
N ALA A 498 -172.06 -96.56 -58.49
CA ALA A 498 -172.64 -96.65 -59.83
C ALA A 498 -172.98 -98.10 -60.21
N ASN A 499 -172.08 -99.04 -59.95
CA ASN A 499 -172.31 -100.47 -60.19
C ASN A 499 -173.46 -101.02 -59.32
N SER A 500 -173.58 -100.58 -58.07
CA SER A 500 -174.70 -100.94 -57.18
C SER A 500 -176.04 -100.40 -57.70
N VAL A 501 -176.07 -99.17 -58.23
CA VAL A 501 -177.27 -98.59 -58.85
C VAL A 501 -177.65 -99.32 -60.13
N SER A 502 -176.71 -99.54 -61.05
CA SER A 502 -176.95 -100.24 -62.33
C SER A 502 -177.52 -101.65 -62.12
N ALA A 503 -176.92 -102.44 -61.22
CA ALA A 503 -177.43 -103.78 -60.89
C ALA A 503 -178.87 -103.76 -60.36
N ARG A 504 -179.24 -102.70 -59.62
CA ARG A 504 -180.60 -102.52 -59.08
C ARG A 504 -181.59 -101.99 -60.13
N SER A 505 -181.13 -101.20 -61.09
CA SER A 505 -181.91 -100.77 -62.25
C SER A 505 -182.19 -101.93 -63.22
N GLU A 506 -181.21 -102.79 -63.49
CA GLU A 506 -181.41 -103.95 -64.37
C GLU A 506 -182.42 -104.95 -63.76
N SER A 507 -182.32 -105.20 -62.45
CA SER A 507 -183.30 -106.00 -61.70
C SER A 507 -184.73 -105.40 -61.71
N MET A 508 -184.89 -104.08 -61.77
CA MET A 508 -186.20 -103.44 -62.01
C MET A 508 -186.68 -103.63 -63.46
N ARG A 509 -185.76 -103.57 -64.43
CA ARG A 509 -186.02 -103.73 -65.86
C ARG A 509 -186.59 -105.11 -66.18
N ASP A 510 -185.93 -106.17 -65.70
CA ASP A 510 -186.40 -107.54 -65.91
C ASP A 510 -187.82 -107.76 -65.38
N MET A 511 -188.10 -107.25 -64.16
CA MET A 511 -189.45 -107.35 -63.57
C MET A 511 -190.52 -106.59 -64.39
N LEU A 512 -190.15 -105.52 -65.08
CA LEU A 512 -191.02 -104.79 -66.01
C LEU A 512 -191.21 -105.54 -67.33
N THR A 513 -190.15 -106.07 -67.91
CA THR A 513 -190.19 -106.87 -69.15
C THR A 513 -191.06 -108.12 -68.98
N THR A 514 -190.91 -108.84 -67.86
CA THR A 514 -191.75 -110.01 -67.55
C THR A 514 -193.24 -109.68 -67.46
N ARG A 515 -193.58 -108.49 -66.91
CA ARG A 515 -194.98 -108.03 -66.84
C ARG A 515 -195.56 -107.61 -68.19
N LEU A 516 -194.73 -107.09 -69.10
CA LEU A 516 -195.14 -106.74 -70.46
C LEU A 516 -195.40 -107.98 -71.31
N GLN A 517 -194.53 -109.00 -71.26
CA GLN A 517 -194.74 -110.25 -72.01
C GLN A 517 -196.04 -110.96 -71.63
N SER A 518 -196.39 -111.01 -70.35
CA SER A 518 -197.67 -111.60 -69.91
C SER A 518 -198.92 -110.81 -70.34
N PHE A 519 -198.74 -109.56 -70.78
CA PHE A 519 -199.82 -108.72 -71.32
C PHE A 519 -200.00 -108.96 -72.83
N GLU A 520 -198.90 -109.13 -73.56
CA GLU A 520 -198.85 -109.45 -75.00
C GLU A 520 -199.55 -110.78 -75.33
N GLU A 521 -199.31 -111.84 -74.54
CA GLU A 521 -199.98 -113.15 -74.71
C GLU A 521 -201.51 -113.08 -74.50
N MET A 522 -201.96 -112.24 -73.57
CA MET A 522 -203.41 -112.04 -73.34
C MET A 522 -204.08 -111.36 -74.52
N PHE A 523 -203.43 -110.34 -75.09
CA PHE A 523 -203.99 -109.54 -76.19
C PHE A 523 -204.05 -110.32 -77.51
N THR A 524 -202.96 -111.02 -77.86
CA THR A 524 -202.85 -111.80 -79.10
C THR A 524 -203.84 -112.95 -79.16
N ARG A 525 -204.06 -113.68 -78.05
CA ARG A 525 -205.00 -114.81 -78.03
C ARG A 525 -206.46 -114.36 -78.10
N GLY A 526 -206.83 -113.25 -77.44
CA GLY A 526 -208.19 -112.70 -77.49
C GLY A 526 -208.57 -112.13 -78.87
N GLY A 527 -207.60 -111.63 -79.64
CA GLY A 527 -207.86 -111.11 -80.99
C GLY A 527 -208.23 -112.17 -82.02
N ALA A 528 -207.68 -113.38 -81.90
CA ALA A 528 -207.89 -114.47 -82.87
C ALA A 528 -209.34 -115.00 -82.87
N GLU A 529 -209.90 -115.28 -81.68
CA GLU A 529 -211.28 -115.78 -81.53
C GLU A 529 -212.34 -114.77 -82.03
N LEU A 530 -212.03 -113.47 -81.99
CA LEU A 530 -212.89 -112.41 -82.51
C LEU A 530 -212.90 -112.37 -84.05
N ALA A 531 -211.74 -112.56 -84.68
CA ALA A 531 -211.61 -112.53 -86.14
C ALA A 531 -212.32 -113.70 -86.83
N GLU A 532 -212.20 -114.91 -86.28
CA GLU A 532 -212.84 -116.10 -86.84
C GLU A 532 -214.38 -116.02 -86.79
N LYS A 533 -214.93 -115.44 -85.71
CA LYS A 533 -216.38 -115.26 -85.53
C LYS A 533 -216.99 -114.28 -86.54
N VAL A 534 -216.30 -113.19 -86.88
CA VAL A 534 -216.77 -112.18 -87.85
C VAL A 534 -216.76 -112.74 -89.29
N SER A 535 -215.82 -113.63 -89.61
CA SER A 535 -215.74 -114.31 -90.91
C SER A 535 -216.97 -115.18 -91.17
N GLN A 536 -217.42 -115.93 -90.16
CA GLN A 536 -218.47 -116.94 -90.29
C GLN A 536 -219.86 -116.35 -90.58
N ASP A 537 -220.27 -115.30 -89.86
CA ASP A 537 -221.56 -114.63 -90.10
C ASP A 537 -221.62 -113.90 -91.45
N SER A 538 -220.49 -113.33 -91.90
CA SER A 538 -220.41 -112.55 -93.15
C SER A 538 -220.74 -113.39 -94.40
N ALA A 539 -220.36 -114.68 -94.40
CA ALA A 539 -220.61 -115.59 -95.52
C ALA A 539 -222.08 -116.02 -95.64
N LEU A 540 -222.82 -116.09 -94.53
CA LEU A 540 -224.22 -116.49 -94.52
C LEU A 540 -225.15 -115.41 -95.09
N LEU A 541 -224.80 -114.13 -94.92
CA LEU A 541 -225.62 -113.01 -95.41
C LEU A 541 -225.63 -112.89 -96.93
N GLY A 542 -224.51 -113.18 -97.60
CA GLY A 542 -224.39 -113.08 -99.06
C GLY A 542 -225.28 -114.05 -99.84
N ASN A 543 -225.53 -115.24 -99.27
CA ASN A 543 -226.31 -116.30 -99.91
C ASN A 543 -227.82 -116.02 -100.00
N LEU A 544 -228.33 -114.95 -99.36
CA LEU A 544 -229.76 -114.66 -99.27
C LEU A 544 -230.26 -113.59 -100.28
N ILE A 545 -229.36 -112.88 -100.96
CA ILE A 545 -229.71 -111.66 -101.71
C ILE A 545 -229.91 -111.90 -103.22
N THR A 546 -229.25 -112.90 -103.82
CA THR A 546 -229.31 -113.15 -105.28
C THR A 546 -230.20 -114.35 -105.64
N LYS A 547 -231.49 -114.28 -105.27
CA LYS A 547 -232.51 -115.20 -105.79
C LYS A 547 -233.86 -114.53 -106.07
N ASN A 548 -233.83 -113.59 -107.01
CA ASN A 548 -234.84 -113.41 -108.07
C ASN A 548 -234.09 -112.96 -109.34
#